data_AF-A0A511T5R4-F1
#
_entry.id   AF-A0A511T5R4-F1
#
_cell.length_a   1.000
_cell.length_b   1.000
_cell.length_c   1.000
_cell.angle_alpha   90.00
_cell.angle_beta   90.00
_cell.angle_gamma   90.00
#
_symmetry.space_group_name_H-M   'P 1'
#
loop_
_entity.id
_entity.type
_entity.pdbx_description
1 polymer ?
#
loop_
_entity_poly.entity_id
_entity_poly.type
_entity_poly.pdbx_seq_one_letter_code
_entity_poly.pdbx_strand_id
1 'polypeptide(L)'
;MSSSPDTSSTGPVLRVAQQVPRTEAEGPGRRFALWVQGCPLRCPGCCNPEMFAMERGTVVTVEAMAARVLATPGIEGLTILGGEPFSQADAAAELCERVRAGGLSTLVFTGYTLAELKAQGRPGVERLLASLDLLVDGRYEKDQPETGRRWIGSRNQVMHFLTPRYAPEDPTFTAPNTAEVHLIEGRIIVNGWPDLADRLRP
;
A
#
# COMPACT_ATOMS: atom_id res chain seq x y z
N MET A 1 -10.47 -42.68 11.09
CA MET A 1 -9.99 -41.47 11.79
C MET A 1 -9.69 -40.43 10.72
N SER A 2 -10.69 -39.63 10.35
CA SER A 2 -10.54 -38.56 9.36
C SER A 2 -10.40 -37.26 10.15
N SER A 3 -9.16 -36.81 10.30
CA SER A 3 -8.84 -35.51 10.91
C SER A 3 -9.28 -34.42 9.94
N SER A 4 -10.30 -33.67 10.32
CA SER A 4 -10.69 -32.42 9.68
C SER A 4 -9.55 -31.39 9.82
N PRO A 5 -9.30 -30.54 8.82
CA PRO A 5 -8.32 -29.48 8.96
C PRO A 5 -8.85 -28.44 9.96
N ASP A 6 -8.02 -28.12 10.95
CA ASP A 6 -8.24 -27.08 11.95
C ASP A 6 -8.45 -25.73 11.25
N THR A 7 -9.65 -25.18 11.40
CA THR A 7 -10.12 -23.92 10.77
C THR A 7 -10.13 -22.77 11.78
N SER A 8 -9.08 -22.66 12.58
CA SER A 8 -8.94 -21.56 13.56
C SER A 8 -7.59 -20.85 13.47
N SER A 9 -7.29 -20.22 12.32
CA SER A 9 -6.27 -19.17 12.32
C SER A 9 -6.82 -17.95 13.07
N THR A 10 -6.45 -17.82 14.34
CA THR A 10 -6.91 -16.78 15.28
C THR A 10 -6.07 -15.48 15.22
N GLY A 11 -5.26 -15.31 14.18
CA GLY A 11 -4.38 -14.14 14.03
C GLY A 11 -5.09 -12.89 13.50
N PRO A 12 -4.47 -11.70 13.63
CA PRO A 12 -4.99 -10.47 13.03
C PRO A 12 -5.21 -10.61 11.53
N VAL A 13 -6.24 -9.94 11.02
CA VAL A 13 -6.67 -10.02 9.62
C VAL A 13 -6.65 -8.66 8.94
N LEU A 14 -6.35 -8.69 7.65
CA LEU A 14 -6.47 -7.57 6.72
C LEU A 14 -7.65 -7.82 5.77
N ARG A 15 -8.42 -6.77 5.48
CA ARG A 15 -9.33 -6.73 4.34
C ARG A 15 -8.58 -6.15 3.15
N VAL A 16 -8.42 -6.96 2.12
CA VAL A 16 -7.63 -6.66 0.92
C VAL A 16 -8.56 -6.48 -0.27
N ALA A 17 -8.42 -5.37 -0.99
CA ALA A 17 -9.14 -5.09 -2.23
C ALA A 17 -8.42 -5.71 -3.44
N GLN A 18 -7.11 -5.52 -3.51
CA GLN A 18 -6.27 -5.99 -4.61
C GLN A 18 -4.84 -6.23 -4.14
N GLN A 19 -4.11 -7.09 -4.83
CA GLN A 19 -2.67 -7.25 -4.66
C GLN A 19 -2.00 -7.49 -6.00
N VAL A 20 -0.80 -6.94 -6.19
CA VAL A 20 0.06 -7.18 -7.35
C VAL A 20 1.41 -7.64 -6.80
N PRO A 21 1.80 -8.91 -6.99
CA PRO A 21 3.00 -9.45 -6.35
C PRO A 21 4.29 -8.73 -6.75
N ARG A 22 4.37 -8.21 -7.98
CA ARG A 22 5.55 -7.56 -8.53
C ARG A 22 5.16 -6.39 -9.43
N THR A 23 5.49 -5.17 -9.02
CA THR A 23 5.27 -3.91 -9.75
C THR A 23 6.35 -2.90 -9.39
N GLU A 24 6.77 -2.07 -10.34
CA GLU A 24 7.69 -0.92 -10.16
C GLU A 24 6.92 0.41 -10.16
N ALA A 25 5.60 0.36 -10.36
CA ALA A 25 4.73 1.53 -10.40
C ALA A 25 4.19 1.97 -9.02
N GLU A 26 4.50 1.25 -7.95
CA GLU A 26 3.94 1.49 -6.60
C GLU A 26 5.01 1.77 -5.54
N GLY A 27 6.15 2.35 -5.94
CA GLY A 27 7.25 2.72 -5.04
C GLY A 27 8.64 2.30 -5.54
N PRO A 28 9.70 2.58 -4.76
CA PRO A 28 11.08 2.33 -5.15
C PRO A 28 11.38 0.83 -5.30
N GLY A 29 12.11 0.49 -6.37
CA GLY A 29 12.39 -0.89 -6.75
C GLY A 29 11.14 -1.67 -7.16
N ARG A 30 11.27 -2.99 -7.25
CA ARG A 30 10.15 -3.88 -7.54
C ARG A 30 9.43 -4.24 -6.24
N ARG A 31 8.14 -3.99 -6.17
CA ARG A 31 7.37 -4.09 -4.93
C ARG A 31 6.26 -5.11 -5.02
N PHE A 32 5.95 -5.73 -3.89
CA PHE A 32 4.65 -6.34 -3.68
C PHE A 32 3.70 -5.20 -3.29
N ALA A 33 2.71 -4.91 -4.12
CA ALA A 33 1.73 -3.86 -3.83
C ALA A 33 0.43 -4.45 -3.30
N LEU A 34 -0.03 -3.95 -2.17
CA LEU A 34 -1.21 -4.41 -1.45
C LEU A 34 -2.20 -3.26 -1.25
N TRP A 35 -3.31 -3.29 -1.98
CA TRP A 35 -4.41 -2.36 -1.78
C TRP A 35 -5.32 -2.90 -0.69
N VAL A 36 -5.40 -2.20 0.44
CA VAL A 36 -6.37 -2.51 1.49
C VAL A 36 -7.76 -2.01 1.11
N GLN A 37 -8.79 -2.68 1.63
CA GLN A 37 -10.17 -2.27 1.49
C GLN A 37 -10.60 -1.36 2.65
N GLY A 38 -11.47 -0.40 2.36
CA GLY A 38 -12.10 0.49 3.34
C GLY A 38 -11.38 1.83 3.41
N CYS A 39 -12.08 2.92 3.11
CA CYS A 39 -11.55 4.27 3.18
C CYS A 39 -12.61 5.22 3.75
N PRO A 40 -12.40 5.81 4.94
CA PRO A 40 -13.31 6.78 5.50
C PRO A 40 -13.18 8.17 4.86
N LEU A 41 -12.06 8.46 4.19
CA LEU A 41 -11.72 9.80 3.69
C LEU A 41 -12.51 10.20 2.44
N ARG A 42 -12.81 9.23 1.55
CA ARG A 42 -13.65 9.41 0.36
C ARG A 42 -13.30 10.65 -0.47
N CYS A 43 -12.00 10.85 -0.72
CA CYS A 43 -11.49 12.03 -1.41
C CYS A 43 -12.23 12.27 -2.74
N PRO A 44 -12.66 13.51 -3.03
CA PRO A 44 -13.27 13.83 -4.32
C PRO A 44 -12.36 13.44 -5.49
N GLY A 45 -12.91 12.72 -6.46
CA GLY A 45 -12.14 12.27 -7.63
C GLY A 45 -11.13 11.14 -7.35
N CYS A 46 -11.19 10.47 -6.20
CA CYS A 46 -10.31 9.34 -5.89
C CYS A 46 -10.24 8.32 -7.02
N CYS A 47 -9.04 7.78 -7.28
CA CYS A 47 -8.76 6.82 -8.33
C CYS A 47 -9.32 5.40 -8.05
N ASN A 48 -9.67 5.11 -6.78
CA ASN A 48 -10.16 3.81 -6.33
C ASN A 48 -11.45 3.94 -5.49
N PRO A 49 -12.54 4.53 -6.04
CA PRO A 49 -13.77 4.76 -5.28
C PRO A 49 -14.45 3.45 -4.81
N GLU A 50 -14.20 2.33 -5.49
CA GLU A 50 -14.64 0.99 -5.09
C GLU A 50 -14.05 0.54 -3.74
N MET A 51 -12.91 1.12 -3.34
CA MET A 51 -12.25 0.80 -2.08
C MET A 51 -12.87 1.53 -0.87
N PHE A 52 -13.89 2.38 -1.06
CA PHE A 52 -14.55 3.11 0.03
C PHE A 52 -15.37 2.22 0.97
N ALA A 53 -15.95 1.12 0.48
CA ALA A 53 -16.78 0.24 1.29
C ALA A 53 -15.94 -0.48 2.35
N MET A 54 -16.34 -0.42 3.63
CA MET A 54 -15.55 -1.00 4.73
C MET A 54 -15.63 -2.53 4.81
N GLU A 55 -16.72 -3.13 4.29
CA GLU A 55 -17.04 -4.55 4.49
C GLU A 55 -16.78 -5.42 3.26
N ARG A 56 -16.27 -4.85 2.17
CA ARG A 56 -15.89 -5.58 0.95
C ARG A 56 -14.49 -6.22 1.09
N GLY A 57 -13.95 -6.70 -0.03
CA GLY A 57 -12.61 -7.25 -0.13
C GLY A 57 -12.50 -8.66 0.44
N THR A 58 -11.31 -9.22 0.31
CA THR A 58 -10.96 -10.54 0.82
C THR A 58 -10.31 -10.41 2.19
N VAL A 59 -10.82 -11.15 3.17
CA VAL A 59 -10.19 -11.25 4.49
C VAL A 59 -9.00 -12.21 4.40
N VAL A 60 -7.82 -11.75 4.77
CA VAL A 60 -6.56 -12.52 4.75
C VAL A 60 -5.87 -12.34 6.09
N THR A 61 -5.35 -13.41 6.67
CA THR A 61 -4.57 -13.32 7.91
C THR A 61 -3.23 -12.65 7.65
N VAL A 62 -2.73 -11.88 8.62
CA VAL A 62 -1.41 -11.22 8.51
C VAL A 62 -0.31 -12.24 8.25
N GLU A 63 -0.37 -13.40 8.92
CA GLU A 63 0.57 -14.50 8.72
C GLU A 63 0.59 -14.98 7.26
N ALA A 64 -0.58 -15.28 6.68
CA ALA A 64 -0.66 -15.75 5.30
C ALA A 64 -0.20 -14.68 4.31
N MET A 65 -0.52 -13.40 4.55
CA MET A 65 -0.06 -12.30 3.70
C MET A 65 1.46 -12.13 3.79
N ALA A 66 2.03 -12.13 5.00
CA ALA A 66 3.47 -12.02 5.21
C ALA A 66 4.23 -13.18 4.51
N ALA A 67 3.74 -14.42 4.65
CA ALA A 67 4.32 -15.58 3.98
C ALA A 67 4.34 -15.40 2.45
N ARG A 68 3.26 -14.87 1.86
CA ARG A 68 3.17 -14.59 0.43
C ARG A 68 4.14 -13.50 -0.02
N VAL A 69 4.23 -12.40 0.74
CA VAL A 69 5.17 -11.31 0.43
C VAL A 69 6.60 -11.83 0.47
N LEU A 70 6.99 -12.51 1.56
CA LEU A 70 8.35 -13.02 1.75
C LEU A 70 8.74 -14.12 0.75
N ALA A 71 7.77 -14.90 0.27
CA ALA A 71 8.01 -15.91 -0.77
C ALA A 71 8.10 -15.32 -2.19
N THR A 72 7.81 -14.03 -2.38
CA THR A 72 7.82 -13.41 -3.71
C THR A 72 9.27 -13.09 -4.14
N PRO A 73 9.78 -13.67 -5.24
CA PRO A 73 11.18 -13.53 -5.60
C PRO A 73 11.51 -12.17 -6.23
N GLY A 74 12.61 -11.58 -5.77
CA GLY A 74 13.20 -10.38 -6.37
C GLY A 74 12.36 -9.11 -6.19
N ILE A 75 11.64 -9.01 -5.08
CA ILE A 75 11.05 -7.73 -4.63
C ILE A 75 12.02 -7.02 -3.69
N GLU A 76 12.03 -5.70 -3.73
CA GLU A 76 12.73 -4.82 -2.80
C GLU A 76 11.93 -4.66 -1.51
N GLY A 77 10.59 -4.65 -1.60
CA GLY A 77 9.74 -4.75 -0.42
C GLY A 77 8.24 -4.63 -0.67
N LEU A 78 7.51 -4.31 0.39
CA LEU A 78 6.06 -4.16 0.42
C LEU A 78 5.64 -2.70 0.27
N THR A 79 4.60 -2.45 -0.52
CA THR A 79 3.81 -1.21 -0.50
C THR A 79 2.40 -1.53 -0.04
N ILE A 80 1.90 -0.80 0.96
CA ILE A 80 0.50 -0.85 1.36
C ILE A 80 -0.17 0.48 0.97
N LEU A 81 -1.26 0.39 0.21
CA LEU A 81 -1.97 1.54 -0.35
C LEU A 81 -3.47 1.23 -0.49
N GLY A 82 -4.20 1.99 -1.31
CA GLY A 82 -5.59 1.71 -1.68
C GLY A 82 -6.59 2.49 -0.86
N GLY A 83 -7.45 1.80 -0.11
CA GLY A 83 -8.47 2.41 0.73
C GLY A 83 -7.87 3.39 1.75
N GLU A 84 -7.62 2.93 2.97
CA GLU A 84 -6.86 3.70 3.96
C GLU A 84 -6.12 2.73 4.89
N PRO A 85 -4.80 2.51 4.69
CA PRO A 85 -4.00 1.59 5.49
C PRO A 85 -4.11 1.81 7.01
N PHE A 86 -4.19 3.07 7.47
CA PHE A 86 -4.32 3.38 8.90
C PHE A 86 -5.72 3.12 9.48
N SER A 87 -6.69 2.74 8.65
CA SER A 87 -7.96 2.16 9.14
C SER A 87 -7.80 0.71 9.60
N GLN A 88 -6.71 0.04 9.23
CA GLN A 88 -6.37 -1.32 9.62
C GLN A 88 -4.99 -1.37 10.31
N ALA A 89 -4.65 -0.31 11.06
CA ALA A 89 -3.29 -0.03 11.53
C ALA A 89 -2.65 -1.18 12.32
N ASP A 90 -3.38 -1.86 13.21
CA ASP A 90 -2.82 -2.95 14.02
C ASP A 90 -2.35 -4.13 13.16
N ALA A 91 -3.17 -4.56 12.21
CA ALA A 91 -2.84 -5.67 11.31
C ALA A 91 -1.78 -5.26 10.28
N ALA A 92 -1.84 -4.02 9.78
CA ALA A 92 -0.84 -3.48 8.86
C ALA A 92 0.53 -3.33 9.55
N ALA A 93 0.57 -2.92 10.81
CA ALA A 93 1.80 -2.82 11.60
C ALA A 93 2.46 -4.19 11.74
N GLU A 94 1.69 -5.20 12.16
CA GLU A 94 2.22 -6.56 12.29
C GLU A 94 2.72 -7.12 10.95
N LEU A 95 2.04 -6.83 9.84
CA LEU A 95 2.51 -7.21 8.51
C LEU A 95 3.86 -6.55 8.19
N CYS A 96 3.99 -5.24 8.38
CA CYS A 96 5.22 -4.50 8.12
C CYS A 96 6.38 -4.96 9.02
N GLU A 97 6.13 -5.22 10.30
CA GLU A 97 7.10 -5.77 11.24
C GLU A 97 7.65 -7.12 10.75
N ARG A 98 6.77 -8.04 10.33
CA ARG A 98 7.16 -9.36 9.78
C ARG A 98 7.94 -9.24 8.47
N VAL A 99 7.50 -8.35 7.57
CA VAL A 99 8.16 -8.13 6.28
C VAL A 99 9.57 -7.54 6.47
N ARG A 100 9.73 -6.57 7.38
CA ARG A 100 11.04 -6.01 7.74
C ARG A 100 11.96 -7.01 8.39
N ALA A 101 11.43 -7.86 9.27
CA ALA A 101 12.22 -8.96 9.85
C ALA A 101 12.77 -9.92 8.78
N GLY A 102 12.08 -10.04 7.64
CA GLY A 102 12.55 -10.78 6.47
C GLY A 102 13.52 -10.02 5.55
N GLY A 103 13.95 -8.80 5.92
CA GLY A 103 14.93 -8.01 5.18
C GLY A 103 14.37 -7.15 4.04
N LEU A 104 13.04 -7.11 3.89
CA LEU A 104 12.35 -6.31 2.89
C LEU A 104 11.97 -4.93 3.44
N SER A 105 11.93 -3.93 2.57
CA SER A 105 11.51 -2.58 2.94
C SER A 105 9.98 -2.43 3.00
N THR A 106 9.52 -1.35 3.61
CA THR A 106 8.09 -1.07 3.81
C THR A 106 7.74 0.38 3.46
N LEU A 107 6.71 0.51 2.61
CA LEU A 107 6.14 1.77 2.15
C LEU A 107 4.64 1.77 2.42
N VAL A 108 4.11 2.87 2.95
CA VAL A 108 2.66 3.08 3.08
C VAL A 108 2.24 4.39 2.43
N PHE A 109 1.15 4.35 1.66
CA PHE A 109 0.41 5.53 1.23
C PHE A 109 -0.82 5.71 2.13
N THR A 110 -1.06 6.93 2.58
CA THR A 110 -2.22 7.26 3.43
C THR A 110 -2.78 8.63 3.07
N GLY A 111 -4.09 8.80 3.23
CA GLY A 111 -4.72 10.10 3.06
C GLY A 111 -4.62 11.00 4.29
N TYR A 112 -4.20 10.48 5.45
CA TYR A 112 -3.88 11.30 6.60
C TYR A 112 -2.50 11.92 6.44
N THR A 113 -2.27 13.09 7.03
CA THR A 113 -0.92 13.65 7.22
C THR A 113 -0.23 12.94 8.38
N LEU A 114 1.11 12.94 8.40
CA LEU A 114 1.90 12.42 9.52
C LEU A 114 1.53 13.11 10.84
N ALA A 115 1.19 14.39 10.79
CA ALA A 115 0.72 15.14 11.95
C ALA A 115 -0.64 14.62 12.45
N GLU A 116 -1.63 14.41 11.56
CA GLU A 116 -2.92 13.80 11.91
C GLU A 116 -2.72 12.40 12.51
N LEU A 117 -1.83 11.58 11.94
CA LEU A 117 -1.56 10.24 12.44
C LEU A 117 -0.96 10.25 13.86
N LYS A 118 0.07 11.08 14.09
CA LYS A 118 0.69 11.23 15.42
C LYS A 118 -0.30 11.75 16.46
N ALA A 119 -1.21 12.64 16.08
CA ALA A 119 -2.22 13.20 16.98
C ALA A 119 -3.29 12.18 17.42
N GLN A 120 -3.44 11.04 16.73
CA GLN A 120 -4.44 10.04 17.10
C GLN A 120 -4.12 9.29 18.39
N GLY A 121 -2.85 9.20 18.80
CA GLY A 121 -2.43 8.48 20.01
C GLY A 121 -2.88 7.01 20.06
N ARG A 122 -3.07 6.38 18.89
CA ARG A 122 -3.50 4.97 18.79
C ARG A 122 -2.28 4.07 18.70
N PRO A 123 -2.15 3.04 19.56
CA PRO A 123 -0.97 2.14 19.55
C PRO A 123 -0.69 1.50 18.18
N GLY A 124 -1.72 1.04 17.46
CA GLY A 124 -1.55 0.48 16.12
C GLY A 124 -1.00 1.47 15.09
N VAL A 125 -1.35 2.75 15.19
CA VAL A 125 -0.83 3.81 14.31
C VAL A 125 0.65 4.07 14.59
N GLU A 126 1.02 4.16 15.87
CA GLU A 126 2.40 4.36 16.29
C GLU A 126 3.29 3.18 15.88
N ARG A 127 2.81 1.95 16.09
CA ARG A 127 3.48 0.73 15.64
C ARG A 127 3.65 0.71 14.14
N LEU A 128 2.59 1.02 13.38
CA LEU A 128 2.68 1.06 11.92
C LEU A 128 3.75 2.07 11.51
N LEU A 129 3.70 3.33 11.98
CA LEU A 129 4.71 4.34 11.66
C LEU A 129 6.15 3.91 12.00
N ALA A 130 6.37 3.29 13.16
CA ALA A 130 7.68 2.79 13.58
C ALA A 130 8.18 1.61 12.71
N SER A 131 7.25 0.93 12.03
CA SER A 131 7.54 -0.19 11.15
C SER A 131 7.76 0.20 9.69
N LEU A 132 7.82 1.50 9.34
CA LEU A 132 7.97 1.97 7.95
C LEU A 132 9.38 2.48 7.63
N ASP A 133 9.80 2.29 6.38
CA ASP A 133 10.97 2.95 5.81
C ASP A 133 10.60 4.25 5.09
N LEU A 134 9.43 4.27 4.44
CA LEU A 134 8.91 5.42 3.72
C LEU A 134 7.40 5.54 3.93
N LEU A 135 6.92 6.76 4.15
CA LEU A 135 5.50 7.09 4.24
C LEU A 135 5.19 8.17 3.19
N VAL A 136 4.16 7.95 2.40
CA VAL A 136 3.54 9.01 1.60
C VAL A 136 2.23 9.40 2.27
N ASP A 137 2.14 10.66 2.68
CA ASP A 137 0.99 11.17 3.42
C ASP A 137 0.16 12.16 2.59
N GLY A 138 -1.04 12.49 3.08
CA GLY A 138 -1.91 13.51 2.50
C GLY A 138 -2.98 12.98 1.55
N ARG A 139 -4.14 13.62 1.59
CA ARG A 139 -5.33 13.27 0.80
C ARG A 139 -5.05 13.47 -0.70
N TYR A 140 -5.61 12.59 -1.52
CA TYR A 140 -5.64 12.80 -2.96
C TYR A 140 -6.48 14.05 -3.32
N GLU A 141 -5.92 14.90 -4.15
CA GLU A 141 -6.52 16.12 -4.68
C GLU A 141 -6.44 16.09 -6.21
N LYS A 142 -7.56 15.76 -6.86
CA LYS A 142 -7.66 15.63 -8.32
C LYS A 142 -7.19 16.87 -9.08
N ASP A 143 -7.49 18.04 -8.55
CA ASP A 143 -7.20 19.33 -9.21
C ASP A 143 -5.76 19.83 -8.98
N GLN A 144 -4.96 19.08 -8.20
CA GLN A 144 -3.56 19.41 -7.92
C GLN A 144 -2.63 18.23 -8.24
N PRO A 145 -2.58 17.76 -9.50
CA PRO A 145 -1.75 16.63 -9.87
C PRO A 145 -0.27 16.94 -9.66
N GLU A 146 0.49 15.97 -9.15
CA GLU A 146 1.94 16.03 -9.08
C GLU A 146 2.57 15.47 -10.36
N THR A 147 3.61 16.11 -10.89
CA THR A 147 4.26 15.69 -12.15
C THR A 147 5.79 15.57 -12.06
N GLY A 148 6.41 16.05 -10.98
CA GLY A 148 7.85 16.06 -10.78
C GLY A 148 8.35 15.05 -9.73
N ARG A 149 7.48 14.61 -8.81
CA ARG A 149 7.81 13.58 -7.81
C ARG A 149 7.14 12.26 -8.18
N ARG A 150 7.93 11.18 -8.23
CA ARG A 150 7.45 9.86 -8.65
C ARG A 150 6.52 9.25 -7.59
N TRP A 151 5.53 8.47 -8.04
CA TRP A 151 4.55 7.69 -7.26
C TRP A 151 3.53 8.45 -6.42
N ILE A 152 3.66 9.77 -6.23
CA ILE A 152 2.66 10.56 -5.48
C ILE A 152 1.68 11.22 -6.45
N GLY A 153 0.39 11.20 -6.11
CA GLY A 153 -0.69 11.63 -7.00
C GLY A 153 -0.99 13.12 -6.95
N SER A 154 -0.70 13.80 -5.84
CA SER A 154 -1.10 15.18 -5.62
C SER A 154 -0.01 16.03 -4.95
N ARG A 155 0.03 17.31 -5.28
CA ARG A 155 1.09 18.25 -4.84
C ARG A 155 1.15 18.44 -3.32
N ASN A 156 0.02 18.31 -2.64
CA ASN A 156 -0.08 18.39 -1.18
C ASN A 156 0.55 17.19 -0.46
N GLN A 157 0.79 16.07 -1.14
CA GLN A 157 1.33 14.86 -0.55
C GLN A 157 2.83 14.99 -0.26
N VAL A 158 3.27 14.39 0.84
CA VAL A 158 4.68 14.45 1.28
C VAL A 158 5.24 13.05 1.47
N MET A 159 6.47 12.86 0.99
CA MET A 159 7.29 11.67 1.28
C MET A 159 8.09 11.89 2.56
N HIS A 160 7.89 11.04 3.55
CA HIS A 160 8.64 11.02 4.81
C HIS A 160 9.57 9.81 4.81
N PHE A 161 10.87 10.08 4.72
CA PHE A 161 11.93 9.07 4.77
C PHE A 161 12.22 8.74 6.24
N LEU A 162 11.60 7.67 6.75
CA LEU A 162 11.56 7.35 8.18
C LEU A 162 12.79 6.55 8.62
N THR A 163 13.48 5.90 7.68
CA THR A 163 14.78 5.25 7.91
C THR A 163 15.79 5.66 6.82
N PRO A 164 17.09 5.40 7.01
CA PRO A 164 18.12 5.61 5.98
C PRO A 164 18.03 4.65 4.78
N ARG A 165 17.01 3.79 4.69
CA ARG A 165 16.87 2.78 3.61
C ARG A 165 16.79 3.43 2.24
N TYR A 166 16.23 4.63 2.15
CA TYR A 166 16.13 5.41 0.93
C TYR A 166 16.72 6.80 1.13
N ALA A 167 17.43 7.30 0.13
CA ALA A 167 17.94 8.66 0.10
C ALA A 167 16.95 9.56 -0.67
N PRO A 168 16.50 10.69 -0.11
CA PRO A 168 15.64 11.65 -0.81
C PRO A 168 16.24 12.19 -2.12
N GLU A 169 17.56 12.20 -2.22
CA GLU A 169 18.31 12.71 -3.37
C GLU A 169 18.44 11.66 -4.49
N ASP A 170 17.99 10.43 -4.27
CA ASP A 170 18.05 9.39 -5.28
C ASP A 170 17.17 9.79 -6.50
N PRO A 171 17.74 9.84 -7.71
CA PRO A 171 17.03 10.32 -8.90
C PRO A 171 15.79 9.49 -9.25
N THR A 172 15.66 8.26 -8.74
CA THR A 172 14.46 7.44 -8.93
C THR A 172 13.19 8.09 -8.38
N PHE A 173 13.29 8.94 -7.34
CA PHE A 173 12.17 9.67 -6.76
C PHE A 173 11.69 10.86 -7.60
N THR A 174 12.45 11.26 -8.62
CA THR A 174 12.08 12.31 -9.59
C THR A 174 11.98 11.79 -11.03
N ALA A 175 12.15 10.48 -11.21
CA ALA A 175 11.96 9.85 -12.51
C ALA A 175 10.48 9.89 -12.94
N PRO A 176 10.18 9.77 -14.25
CA PRO A 176 8.81 9.74 -14.72
C PRO A 176 7.95 8.65 -14.07
N ASN A 177 6.68 8.96 -13.84
CA ASN A 177 5.71 7.98 -13.37
C ASN A 177 5.49 6.86 -14.39
N THR A 178 5.24 5.66 -13.90
CA THR A 178 4.97 4.47 -14.71
C THR A 178 3.53 4.01 -14.52
N ALA A 179 2.94 3.43 -15.56
CA ALA A 179 1.75 2.60 -15.42
C ALA A 179 2.05 1.21 -15.96
N GLU A 180 1.51 0.19 -15.29
CA GLU A 180 1.70 -1.20 -15.65
C GLU A 180 0.36 -1.83 -15.98
N VAL A 181 0.36 -2.67 -17.02
CA VAL A 181 -0.81 -3.43 -17.46
C VAL A 181 -0.49 -4.90 -17.30
N HIS A 182 -1.24 -5.58 -16.44
CA HIS A 182 -1.12 -7.01 -16.17
C HIS A 182 -2.32 -7.73 -16.79
N LEU A 183 -2.07 -8.71 -17.67
CA LEU A 183 -3.10 -9.60 -18.22
C LEU A 183 -3.07 -10.93 -17.47
N ILE A 184 -4.05 -11.15 -16.59
CA ILE A 184 -4.14 -12.35 -15.75
C ILE A 184 -5.47 -13.05 -16.04
N GLU A 185 -5.41 -14.27 -16.56
CA GLU A 185 -6.60 -15.10 -16.83
C GLU A 185 -7.68 -14.36 -17.65
N GLY A 186 -7.25 -13.58 -18.64
CA GLY A 186 -8.14 -12.79 -19.50
C GLY A 186 -8.67 -11.49 -18.88
N ARG A 187 -8.20 -11.10 -17.69
CA ARG A 187 -8.52 -9.82 -17.04
C ARG A 187 -7.36 -8.85 -17.15
N ILE A 188 -7.68 -7.59 -17.46
CA ILE A 188 -6.72 -6.48 -17.47
C ILE A 188 -6.72 -5.84 -16.08
N ILE A 189 -5.55 -5.81 -15.44
CA ILE A 189 -5.30 -5.05 -14.21
C ILE A 189 -4.33 -3.93 -14.58
N VAL A 190 -4.73 -2.70 -14.31
CA VAL A 190 -3.88 -1.53 -14.52
C VAL A 190 -3.54 -0.90 -13.17
N ASN A 191 -2.27 -0.66 -12.91
CA ASN A 191 -1.78 0.01 -11.70
C ASN A 191 -0.72 1.07 -12.06
N GLY A 192 -0.38 1.94 -11.13
CA GLY A 192 0.46 3.11 -11.36
C GLY A 192 -0.33 4.38 -11.69
N TRP A 193 0.26 5.25 -12.51
CA TRP A 193 -0.21 6.63 -12.70
C TRP A 193 -1.67 6.72 -13.18
N PRO A 194 -2.57 7.42 -12.44
CA PRO A 194 -4.00 7.45 -12.74
C PRO A 194 -4.35 7.94 -14.15
N ASP A 195 -3.76 9.04 -14.62
CA ASP A 195 -4.07 9.58 -15.96
C ASP A 195 -3.70 8.62 -17.11
N LEU A 196 -2.67 7.79 -16.89
CA LEU A 196 -2.27 6.79 -17.87
C LEU A 196 -3.12 5.53 -17.73
N ALA A 197 -3.47 5.15 -16.49
CA ALA A 197 -4.34 4.02 -16.21
C ALA A 197 -5.76 4.23 -16.74
N ASP A 198 -6.35 5.41 -16.57
CA ASP A 198 -7.70 5.74 -17.01
C ASP A 198 -7.83 5.73 -18.55
N ARG A 199 -6.74 6.03 -19.28
CA ARG A 199 -6.69 5.88 -20.75
C ARG A 199 -6.62 4.43 -21.22
N LEU A 200 -6.26 3.50 -20.33
CA LEU A 200 -6.03 2.09 -20.62
C LEU A 200 -7.12 1.17 -20.05
N ARG A 201 -8.01 1.69 -19.20
CA ARG A 201 -9.22 0.98 -18.78
C ARG A 201 -10.20 0.94 -19.97
N PRO A 202 -10.72 -0.25 -20.34
CA PRO A 202 -11.64 -0.41 -21.46
C PRO A 202 -13.00 0.24 -21.23
#